data_AF-B4CVP5-F1
#
_entry.id   AF-B4CVP5-F1
#
_cell.length_a   1.000
_cell.length_b   1.000
_cell.length_c   1.000
_cell.angle_alpha   90.00
_cell.angle_beta   90.00
_cell.angle_gamma   90.00
#
_symmetry.space_group_name_H-M   'P 1'
#
loop_
_entity.id
_entity.type
_entity.pdbx_description
1 polymer ?
#
loop_
_entity_poly.entity_id
_entity_poly.type
_entity_poly.pdbx_seq_one_letter_code
_entity_poly.pdbx_strand_id
1 'polypeptide(L)'
;MTVPPVSPVAEPDKVEASPVEPAAPTTAEAQAETPNPIPASPQQLEAELAEARSEVVRHHTLFKKAVEECERLNANATHIQAELKTFQADRQQLKTDLAHSRHAVATAEARVSELVDAFSALQQEHGAF
;
A
#
# COMPACT_ATOMS: atom_id res chain seq x y z
N MET A 1 8.66 -21.01 16.35
CA MET A 1 7.72 -20.46 15.36
C MET A 1 8.52 -19.57 14.43
N THR A 2 8.76 -20.06 13.21
CA THR A 2 9.67 -19.46 12.23
C THR A 2 8.88 -18.51 11.33
N VAL A 3 9.25 -17.23 11.34
CA VAL A 3 8.64 -16.19 10.50
C VAL A 3 9.07 -16.44 9.04
N PRO A 4 8.15 -16.44 8.05
CA PRO A 4 8.53 -16.61 6.65
C PRO A 4 9.28 -15.36 6.12
N PRO A 5 10.22 -15.53 5.17
CA PRO A 5 10.99 -14.42 4.63
C PRO A 5 10.12 -13.55 3.72
N VAL A 6 10.25 -12.23 3.88
CA VAL A 6 9.61 -11.22 3.02
C VAL A 6 10.42 -11.11 1.73
N SER A 7 9.79 -11.36 0.58
CA SER A 7 10.41 -11.15 -0.73
C SER A 7 10.78 -9.68 -0.96
N PRO A 8 11.92 -9.37 -1.61
CA PRO A 8 12.37 -8.01 -1.82
C PRO A 8 11.51 -7.28 -2.86
N VAL A 9 11.20 -6.02 -2.58
CA VAL A 9 10.60 -5.07 -3.50
C VAL A 9 11.57 -4.82 -4.66
N ALA A 10 11.09 -4.95 -5.90
CA ALA A 10 11.88 -4.64 -7.09
C ALA A 10 12.23 -3.14 -7.11
N GLU A 11 13.52 -2.83 -7.26
CA GLU A 11 14.05 -1.49 -7.49
C GLU A 11 13.52 -0.91 -8.82
N PRO A 12 13.17 0.38 -8.90
CA PRO A 12 12.94 1.03 -10.17
C PRO A 12 14.27 1.27 -10.90
N ASP A 13 14.25 0.98 -12.21
CA ASP A 13 15.34 1.11 -13.16
C ASP A 13 16.21 2.36 -12.98
N LYS A 14 17.51 2.13 -12.88
CA LYS A 14 18.56 3.13 -13.10
C LYS A 14 18.45 3.63 -14.54
N VAL A 15 17.97 4.86 -14.72
CA VAL A 15 18.15 5.57 -15.99
C VAL A 15 19.62 5.99 -16.09
N GLU A 16 20.29 5.29 -16.98
CA GLU A 16 21.69 5.41 -17.38
C GLU A 16 21.92 6.78 -18.06
N ALA A 17 22.63 7.68 -17.37
CA ALA A 17 23.09 8.94 -17.97
C ALA A 17 24.28 8.63 -18.88
N SER A 18 24.06 8.67 -20.20
CA SER A 18 25.14 8.60 -21.17
C SER A 18 25.95 9.91 -21.21
N PRO A 19 27.27 9.86 -21.48
CA PRO A 19 28.17 11.00 -21.40
C PRO A 19 28.18 11.79 -22.71
N VAL A 20 27.91 13.10 -22.64
CA VAL A 20 28.14 14.00 -23.78
C VAL A 20 29.55 14.59 -23.65
N GLU A 21 30.38 14.23 -24.62
CA GLU A 21 31.76 14.65 -24.84
C GLU A 21 31.86 16.16 -25.17
N PRO A 22 32.94 16.87 -24.78
CA PRO A 22 33.00 18.32 -24.86
C PRO A 22 33.51 18.81 -26.21
N ALA A 23 32.76 19.69 -26.87
CA ALA A 23 33.24 20.46 -28.00
C ALA A 23 33.63 21.88 -27.54
N ALA A 24 34.92 22.18 -27.52
CA ALA A 24 35.45 23.54 -27.70
C ALA A 24 35.88 23.65 -29.19
N PRO A 25 35.72 24.81 -29.86
CA PRO A 25 36.60 25.94 -29.57
C PRO A 25 35.99 27.35 -29.69
N THR A 26 36.52 28.23 -28.85
CA THR A 26 36.99 29.60 -29.13
C THR A 26 36.17 30.48 -30.07
N THR A 27 35.50 31.50 -29.53
CA THR A 27 35.26 32.78 -30.22
C THR A 27 35.16 33.92 -29.20
N ALA A 28 36.07 34.88 -29.36
CA ALA A 28 36.03 36.28 -28.96
C ALA A 28 35.64 36.62 -27.51
N GLU A 29 36.66 37.04 -26.76
CA GLU A 29 36.56 37.98 -25.65
C GLU A 29 35.72 39.20 -26.05
N ALA A 30 34.46 39.21 -25.67
CA ALA A 30 33.80 40.43 -25.25
C ALA A 30 33.78 40.36 -23.72
N GLN A 31 34.74 41.02 -23.08
CA GLN A 31 34.61 41.42 -21.69
C GLN A 31 33.43 42.40 -21.62
N ALA A 32 32.21 41.87 -21.65
CA ALA A 32 31.05 42.57 -21.13
C ALA A 32 31.36 42.77 -19.66
N GLU A 33 31.81 43.97 -19.35
CA GLU A 33 31.88 44.54 -18.02
C GLU A 33 30.51 44.29 -17.37
N THR A 34 30.37 43.15 -16.70
CA THR A 34 29.19 42.82 -15.91
C THR A 34 29.11 43.95 -14.91
N PRO A 35 28.03 44.78 -14.93
CA PRO A 35 27.90 45.88 -14.01
C PRO A 35 28.12 45.32 -12.61
N ASN A 36 29.16 45.83 -11.95
CA ASN A 36 29.49 45.46 -10.59
C ASN A 36 28.18 45.58 -9.79
N PRO A 37 27.62 44.49 -9.23
CA PRO A 37 26.31 44.56 -8.59
C PRO A 37 26.38 45.64 -7.53
N ILE A 38 25.53 46.67 -7.68
CA ILE A 38 25.45 47.76 -6.72
C ILE A 38 25.27 47.09 -5.35
N PRO A 39 26.16 47.32 -4.36
CA PRO A 39 26.05 46.68 -3.07
C PRO A 39 24.67 47.01 -2.51
N ALA A 40 23.90 45.96 -2.20
CA ALA A 40 22.55 46.09 -1.68
C ALA A 40 22.56 47.08 -0.52
N SER A 41 21.68 48.07 -0.56
CA SER A 41 21.58 49.03 0.53
C SER A 41 21.21 48.30 1.82
N PRO A 42 21.59 48.81 3.01
CA PRO A 42 21.19 48.19 4.28
C PRO A 42 19.68 47.93 4.37
N GLN A 43 18.86 48.81 3.78
CA GLN A 43 17.41 48.67 3.72
C GLN A 43 16.95 47.50 2.83
N GLN A 44 17.64 47.23 1.72
CA GLN A 44 17.35 46.08 0.85
C GLN A 44 17.66 44.77 1.57
N LEU A 45 18.80 44.70 2.26
CA LEU A 45 19.18 43.52 3.05
C LEU A 45 18.20 43.25 4.20
N GLU A 46 17.70 44.31 4.87
CA GLU A 46 16.68 44.17 5.91
C GLU A 46 15.35 43.64 5.35
N ALA A 47 14.94 44.09 4.17
CA ALA A 47 13.74 43.61 3.48
C ALA A 47 13.88 42.13 3.08
N GLU A 48 15.00 41.75 2.46
CA GLU A 48 15.31 40.37 2.09
C GLU A 48 15.35 39.45 3.31
N LEU A 49 15.92 39.92 4.42
CA LEU A 49 15.97 39.17 5.68
C LEU A 49 14.58 39.01 6.32
N ALA A 50 13.72 40.03 6.22
CA ALA A 50 12.33 39.93 6.67
C ALA A 50 11.53 38.93 5.81
N GLU A 51 11.71 38.97 4.49
CA GLU A 51 11.11 38.02 3.56
C GLU A 51 11.59 36.59 3.82
N ALA A 52 12.90 36.37 3.93
CA ALA A 52 13.47 35.06 4.25
C ALA A 52 12.95 34.49 5.57
N ARG A 53 12.78 35.33 6.61
CA ARG A 53 12.17 34.91 7.88
C ARG A 53 10.71 34.49 7.71
N SER A 54 9.93 35.25 6.94
CA SER A 54 8.54 34.91 6.60
C SER A 54 8.48 33.55 5.90
N GLU A 55 9.39 33.33 4.95
CA GLU A 55 9.44 32.10 4.17
C GLU A 55 9.85 30.89 5.02
N VAL A 56 10.79 31.06 5.96
CA VAL A 56 11.15 30.02 6.94
C VAL A 56 9.94 29.63 7.79
N VAL A 57 9.14 30.60 8.26
CA VAL A 57 7.92 30.31 9.04
C VAL A 57 6.89 29.56 8.19
N ARG A 58 6.73 29.96 6.92
CA ARG A 58 5.83 29.30 5.96
C ARG A 58 6.24 27.85 5.73
N HIS A 59 7.52 27.61 5.41
CA HIS A 59 8.07 26.27 5.21
C HIS A 59 7.98 25.40 6.47
N HIS A 60 8.27 25.95 7.63
CA HIS A 60 8.11 25.23 8.90
C HIS A 60 6.66 24.78 9.12
N THR A 61 5.70 25.66 8.83
CA THR A 61 4.27 25.33 8.92
C THR A 61 3.86 24.23 7.95
N LEU A 62 4.33 24.29 6.69
CA LEU A 62 4.04 23.26 5.70
C LEU A 62 4.67 21.92 6.05
N PHE A 63 5.92 21.93 6.51
CA PHE A 63 6.61 20.74 6.95
C PHE A 63 5.86 20.07 8.11
N LYS A 64 5.45 20.84 9.11
CA LYS A 64 4.66 20.32 10.24
C LYS A 64 3.37 19.64 9.76
N LYS A 65 2.62 20.29 8.87
CA LYS A 65 1.39 19.70 8.28
C LYS A 65 1.68 18.41 7.50
N ALA A 66 2.78 18.36 6.75
CA ALA A 66 3.16 17.17 6.01
C ALA A 66 3.52 16.01 6.95
N VAL A 67 4.22 16.27 8.06
CA VAL A 67 4.51 15.26 9.09
C VAL A 67 3.23 14.72 9.72
N GLU A 68 2.32 15.61 10.13
CA GLU A 68 1.01 15.23 10.70
C GLU A 68 0.19 14.36 9.73
N GLU A 69 0.20 14.69 8.44
CA GLU A 69 -0.49 13.90 7.42
C GLU A 69 0.16 12.54 7.18
N CYS A 70 1.49 12.46 7.18
CA CYS A 70 2.22 11.19 7.10
C CYS A 70 1.90 10.28 8.29
N GLU A 71 1.85 10.83 9.52
CA GLU A 71 1.46 10.08 10.71
C GLU A 71 0.02 9.56 10.60
N ARG A 72 -0.91 10.40 10.13
CA ARG A 72 -2.30 10.03 9.90
C ARG A 72 -2.44 8.90 8.86
N LEU A 73 -1.73 9.00 7.73
CA LEU A 73 -1.72 7.97 6.70
C LEU A 73 -1.12 6.66 7.21
N ASN A 74 -0.06 6.72 8.01
CA ASN A 74 0.56 5.54 8.61
C ASN A 74 -0.37 4.83 9.60
N ALA A 75 -1.09 5.59 10.43
CA ALA A 75 -2.10 5.04 11.33
C ALA A 75 -3.24 4.38 10.55
N ASN A 76 -3.72 5.02 9.48
CA ASN A 76 -4.77 4.47 8.62
C ASN A 76 -4.31 3.18 7.90
N ALA A 77 -3.09 3.16 7.37
CA ALA A 77 -2.52 1.97 6.73
C ALA A 77 -2.42 0.79 7.72
N THR A 78 -2.00 1.06 8.95
CA THR A 78 -1.94 0.05 10.02
C THR A 78 -3.33 -0.50 10.35
N HIS A 79 -4.34 0.37 10.43
CA HIS A 79 -5.72 -0.02 10.66
C HIS A 79 -6.25 -0.93 9.54
N ILE A 80 -6.11 -0.50 8.28
CA ILE A 80 -6.54 -1.29 7.11
C ILE A 80 -5.83 -2.64 7.07
N GLN A 81 -4.54 -2.69 7.42
CA GLN A 81 -3.80 -3.95 7.47
C GLN A 81 -4.36 -4.90 8.54
N ALA A 82 -4.81 -4.38 9.68
CA ALA A 82 -5.47 -5.19 10.72
C ALA A 82 -6.82 -5.72 10.22
N GLU A 83 -7.66 -4.89 9.60
CA GLU A 83 -8.94 -5.31 9.03
C GLU A 83 -8.77 -6.38 7.96
N LEU A 84 -7.77 -6.23 7.08
CA LEU A 84 -7.48 -7.21 6.05
C LEU A 84 -7.12 -8.58 6.65
N LYS A 85 -6.35 -8.61 7.74
CA LYS A 85 -6.02 -9.85 8.46
C LYS A 85 -7.27 -10.51 9.04
N THR A 86 -8.17 -9.72 9.64
CA THR A 86 -9.45 -10.21 10.16
C THR A 86 -10.31 -10.80 9.05
N PHE A 87 -10.50 -10.08 7.94
CA PHE A 87 -11.26 -10.60 6.80
C PHE A 87 -10.65 -11.87 6.20
N GLN A 88 -9.32 -11.98 6.17
CA GLN A 88 -8.66 -13.20 5.72
C GLN A 88 -8.93 -14.37 6.67
N ALA A 89 -8.89 -14.15 7.98
CA ALA A 89 -9.21 -15.16 8.98
C ALA A 89 -10.67 -15.62 8.87
N ASP A 90 -11.61 -14.67 8.82
CA ASP A 90 -13.05 -14.95 8.69
C ASP A 90 -13.35 -15.75 7.42
N ARG A 91 -12.71 -15.38 6.30
CA ARG A 91 -12.85 -16.12 5.04
C ARG A 91 -12.37 -17.57 5.16
N GLN A 92 -11.28 -17.84 5.88
CA GLN A 92 -10.80 -19.21 6.08
C GLN A 92 -11.71 -19.99 7.02
N GLN A 93 -12.25 -19.34 8.05
CA GLN A 93 -13.23 -19.94 8.94
C GLN A 93 -14.49 -20.33 8.17
N LEU A 94 -15.06 -19.42 7.39
CA LEU A 94 -16.25 -19.69 6.56
C LEU A 94 -16.03 -20.81 5.54
N LYS A 95 -14.82 -20.92 4.97
CA LYS A 95 -14.48 -22.05 4.09
C LYS A 95 -14.52 -23.38 4.82
N THR A 96 -14.00 -23.42 6.05
CA THR A 96 -14.03 -24.60 6.91
C THR A 96 -15.47 -24.96 7.27
N ASP A 97 -16.26 -23.98 7.69
CA ASP A 97 -17.67 -24.18 8.06
C ASP A 97 -18.50 -24.68 6.88
N LEU A 98 -18.27 -24.13 5.68
CA LEU A 98 -18.92 -24.59 4.46
C LEU A 98 -18.55 -26.05 4.12
N ALA A 99 -17.28 -26.43 4.29
CA ALA A 99 -16.84 -27.81 4.05
C ALA A 99 -17.49 -28.78 5.06
N HIS A 100 -17.54 -28.41 6.34
CA HIS A 100 -18.24 -29.18 7.36
C HIS A 100 -19.73 -29.31 7.07
N SER A 101 -20.39 -28.21 6.70
CA SER A 101 -21.81 -28.21 6.36
C SER A 101 -22.11 -29.13 5.16
N ARG A 102 -21.29 -29.07 4.11
CA ARG A 102 -21.42 -29.97 2.95
C ARG A 102 -21.26 -31.45 3.33
N HIS A 103 -20.29 -31.76 4.19
CA HIS A 103 -20.10 -33.11 4.68
C HIS A 103 -21.30 -33.61 5.51
N ALA A 104 -21.83 -32.74 6.38
CA ALA A 104 -23.01 -33.06 7.18
C ALA A 104 -24.24 -33.33 6.31
N VAL A 105 -24.46 -32.52 5.26
CA VAL A 105 -25.52 -32.72 4.27
C VAL A 105 -25.36 -34.06 3.56
N ALA A 106 -24.18 -34.36 3.00
CA ALA A 106 -23.94 -35.63 2.31
C ALA A 106 -24.17 -36.84 3.23
N THR A 107 -23.78 -36.74 4.50
CA THR A 107 -24.02 -37.78 5.51
C THR A 107 -25.51 -37.95 5.80
N ALA A 108 -26.25 -36.85 5.93
CA ALA A 108 -27.69 -36.89 6.14
C ALA A 108 -28.42 -37.49 4.93
N GLU A 109 -28.03 -37.10 3.71
CA GLU A 109 -28.56 -37.65 2.46
C GLU A 109 -28.35 -39.17 2.38
N ALA A 110 -27.15 -39.67 2.70
CA ALA A 110 -26.87 -41.11 2.73
C ALA A 110 -27.77 -41.85 3.73
N ARG A 111 -27.93 -41.31 4.95
CA ARG A 111 -28.81 -41.91 5.98
C ARG A 111 -30.27 -41.92 5.55
N VAL A 112 -30.74 -40.89 4.86
CA VAL A 112 -32.11 -40.84 4.32
C VAL A 112 -32.28 -41.92 3.26
N SER A 113 -31.32 -42.09 2.35
CA SER A 113 -31.35 -43.18 1.36
C SER A 113 -31.40 -44.56 2.02
N GLU A 114 -30.54 -44.83 3.00
CA GLU A 114 -30.55 -46.10 3.76
C GLU A 114 -31.91 -46.36 4.42
N LEU A 115 -32.53 -45.32 4.99
CA LEU A 115 -33.84 -45.44 5.63
C LEU A 115 -34.95 -45.74 4.60
N VAL A 116 -34.90 -45.11 3.43
CA VAL A 116 -35.86 -45.35 2.34
C VAL A 116 -35.73 -46.79 1.82
N ASP A 117 -34.51 -47.30 1.66
CA ASP A 117 -34.26 -48.68 1.24
C ASP A 117 -34.78 -49.68 2.29
N ALA A 118 -34.48 -49.44 3.58
CA ALA A 118 -34.96 -50.28 4.68
C ALA A 118 -36.50 -50.29 4.78
N PHE A 119 -37.13 -49.13 4.61
CA PHE A 119 -38.60 -49.02 4.62
C PHE A 119 -39.24 -49.76 3.44
N SER A 120 -38.64 -49.66 2.26
CA SER A 120 -39.11 -50.37 1.06
C SER A 120 -39.01 -51.89 1.23
N ALA A 121 -37.91 -52.37 1.83
CA ALA A 121 -37.73 -53.79 2.14
C ALA A 121 -38.79 -54.30 3.12
N LEU A 122 -39.08 -53.55 4.19
CA LEU A 122 -40.13 -53.89 5.15
C LEU A 122 -41.52 -53.91 4.48
N GLN A 123 -41.83 -52.94 3.62
CA GLN A 123 -43.12 -52.94 2.91
C GLN A 123 -43.30 -54.18 2.02
N GLN A 124 -42.23 -54.62 1.33
CA GLN A 124 -42.28 -55.83 0.51
C GLN A 124 -42.50 -57.09 1.37
N GLU A 125 -41.83 -57.18 2.53
CA GLU A 125 -42.01 -58.30 3.46
C GLU A 125 -43.45 -58.36 4.00
N HIS A 126 -44.02 -57.21 4.41
CA HIS A 126 -45.39 -57.14 4.92
C HIS A 126 -46.47 -57.36 3.85
N GLY A 127 -46.20 -57.02 2.59
CA GLY A 127 -47.13 -57.24 1.47
C GLY A 127 -47.12 -58.66 0.90
N ALA A 128 -46.21 -59.52 1.36
CA ALA A 128 -46.06 -60.91 0.89
C ALA A 128 -46.80 -61.94 1.77
N PHE A 129 -47.46 -61.51 2.85
CA PHE A 129 -48.32 -62.31 3.74
C PHE A 129 -49.80 -61.99 3.54
#